data_AF-A0A2I3SB50-F1
#
_entry.id   AF-A0A2I3SB50-F1
#
_cell.length_a   1.000
_cell.length_b   1.000
_cell.length_c   1.000
_cell.angle_alpha   90.00
_cell.angle_beta   90.00
_cell.angle_gamma   90.00
#
_symmetry.space_group_name_H-M   'P 1'
#
loop_
_entity.id
_entity.type
_entity.pdbx_description
1 polymer ?
#
loop_
_entity_poly.entity_id
_entity_poly.type
_entity_poly.pdbx_seq_one_letter_code
_entity_poly.pdbx_strand_id
1 'polypeptide(L)'
;EVQLLQSAAEVKRPGESLRISCKTSGYSFTSYWIHWVRQMPGKELEWMGSIYPGNSDTRYSPSFQGHVTISADSSISTAYLQWSSLKASDAAVYYCVRGTI
;
A
#
# COMPACT_ATOMS: atom_id res chain seq x y z
N GLU A 1 4.55 20.89 6.01
CA GLU A 1 3.40 20.02 6.35
C GLU A 1 3.67 18.63 5.80
N VAL A 2 3.27 17.57 6.52
CA VAL A 2 3.44 16.17 6.08
C VAL A 2 2.20 15.72 5.35
N GLN A 3 2.34 15.15 4.15
CA GLN A 3 1.20 14.66 3.36
C GLN A 3 1.49 13.29 2.74
N LEU A 4 0.45 12.47 2.66
CA LEU A 4 0.41 11.20 1.93
C LEU A 4 -0.78 11.27 0.96
N LEU A 5 -0.51 11.27 -0.34
CA LEU A 5 -1.50 11.40 -1.40
C LEU A 5 -1.58 10.09 -2.19
N GLN A 6 -2.75 9.44 -2.13
CA GLN A 6 -3.00 8.21 -2.87
C GLN A 6 -3.59 8.45 -4.24
N SER A 7 -3.45 7.47 -5.14
CA SER A 7 -4.20 7.43 -6.40
C SER A 7 -5.71 7.44 -6.15
N ALA A 8 -6.46 7.94 -7.14
CA ALA A 8 -7.91 7.98 -7.07
C ALA A 8 -8.53 6.58 -6.94
N ALA A 9 -9.77 6.52 -6.46
CA ALA A 9 -10.53 5.29 -6.39
C ALA A 9 -10.74 4.70 -7.79
N GLU A 10 -10.64 3.37 -7.90
CA GLU A 10 -10.81 2.64 -9.15
C GLU A 10 -11.83 1.50 -8.96
N VAL A 11 -12.67 1.29 -9.97
CA VAL A 11 -13.53 0.10 -10.06
C VAL A 11 -12.90 -0.88 -11.03
N LYS A 12 -12.61 -2.10 -10.55
CA LYS A 12 -12.00 -3.18 -11.33
C LYS A 12 -12.94 -4.37 -11.44
N ARG A 13 -12.81 -5.13 -12.53
CA ARG A 13 -13.47 -6.42 -12.72
C ARG A 13 -12.67 -7.53 -12.04
N PRO A 14 -13.31 -8.62 -11.60
CA PRO A 14 -12.59 -9.80 -11.13
C PRO A 14 -11.58 -10.30 -12.18
N GLY A 15 -10.38 -10.67 -11.72
CA GLY A 15 -9.25 -11.08 -12.57
C GLY A 15 -8.35 -9.94 -13.03
N GLU A 16 -8.79 -8.68 -12.96
CA GLU A 16 -7.94 -7.53 -13.26
C GLU A 16 -6.90 -7.28 -12.16
N SER A 17 -5.87 -6.50 -12.51
CA SER A 17 -4.87 -6.04 -11.55
C SER A 17 -5.15 -4.60 -11.11
N LEU A 18 -4.77 -4.29 -9.88
CA LEU A 18 -4.82 -2.96 -9.29
C LEU A 18 -3.42 -2.53 -8.89
N ARG A 19 -3.11 -1.25 -9.11
CA ARG A 19 -1.87 -0.63 -8.62
C ARG A 19 -2.19 0.71 -7.98
N ILE A 20 -2.11 0.76 -6.66
CA ILE A 20 -2.33 1.97 -5.88
C ILE A 20 -0.99 2.66 -5.67
N SER A 21 -0.92 3.97 -5.92
CA SER A 21 0.25 4.77 -5.58
C SER A 21 0.00 5.57 -4.30
N CYS A 22 1.06 5.86 -3.55
CA CYS A 22 1.06 6.72 -2.39
C CYS A 22 2.29 7.64 -2.43
N LYS A 23 2.08 8.87 -2.90
CA LYS A 23 3.13 9.89 -2.97
C LYS A 23 3.22 10.61 -1.63
N THR A 24 4.42 10.80 -1.14
CA THR A 24 4.67 11.37 0.18
C THR A 24 5.43 12.69 0.06
N SER A 25 5.20 13.62 0.98
CA SER A 25 5.91 14.90 1.02
C SER A 25 6.01 15.44 2.46
N GLY A 26 6.94 16.36 2.67
CA GLY A 26 7.16 17.01 3.97
C GLY A 26 8.01 16.23 4.95
N TYR A 27 8.66 15.13 4.52
CA TYR A 27 9.64 14.37 5.29
C TYR A 27 10.59 13.59 4.37
N SER A 28 11.67 13.02 4.94
CA SER A 28 12.58 12.11 4.22
C SER A 28 11.93 10.75 4.01
N PHE A 29 11.47 10.48 2.77
CA PHE A 29 10.75 9.25 2.41
C PHE A 29 11.53 7.97 2.76
N THR A 30 12.85 8.00 2.67
CA THR A 30 13.74 6.87 2.95
C THR A 30 13.98 6.62 4.44
N SER A 31 13.38 7.42 5.33
CA SER A 31 13.59 7.34 6.79
C SER A 31 12.40 6.74 7.55
N TYR A 32 11.31 6.38 6.88
CA TYR A 32 10.10 5.86 7.52
C TYR A 32 9.54 4.66 6.78
N TRP A 33 8.84 3.79 7.52
CA TRP A 33 8.08 2.72 6.92
C TRP A 33 6.80 3.27 6.29
N ILE A 34 6.44 2.72 5.13
CA ILE A 34 5.13 2.92 4.52
C ILE A 34 4.36 1.61 4.66
N HIS A 35 3.28 1.66 5.44
CA HIS A 35 2.39 0.54 5.69
C HIS A 35 1.20 0.61 4.75
N TRP A 36 0.72 -0.56 4.33
CA TRP A 36 -0.53 -0.73 3.61
C TRP A 36 -1.54 -1.43 4.50
N VAL A 37 -2.73 -0.85 4.56
CA VAL A 37 -3.85 -1.32 5.39
C VAL A 37 -5.10 -1.32 4.52
N ARG A 38 -5.93 -2.35 4.62
CA ARG A 38 -7.25 -2.37 3.97
C ARG A 38 -8.37 -2.38 5.00
N GLN A 39 -9.52 -1.85 4.60
CA GLN A 39 -10.76 -1.88 5.38
C GLN A 39 -11.93 -2.31 4.48
N MET A 40 -12.49 -3.48 4.76
CA MET A 40 -13.72 -3.91 4.13
C MET A 40 -14.93 -3.27 4.83
N PRO A 41 -16.06 -3.06 4.12
CA PRO A 41 -17.29 -2.55 4.74
C PRO A 41 -17.70 -3.36 5.97
N GLY A 42 -17.85 -2.71 7.13
CA GLY A 42 -18.23 -3.35 8.38
C GLY A 42 -17.16 -4.25 9.02
N LYS A 43 -15.91 -4.17 8.57
CA LYS A 43 -14.77 -4.92 9.13
C LYS A 43 -13.71 -3.99 9.72
N GLU A 44 -12.88 -4.57 10.57
CA GLU A 44 -11.72 -3.91 11.14
C GLU A 44 -10.63 -3.65 10.08
N LEU A 45 -9.66 -2.83 10.46
CA LEU A 45 -8.47 -2.57 9.66
C LEU A 45 -7.60 -3.82 9.61
N GLU A 46 -7.22 -4.24 8.41
CA GLU A 46 -6.34 -5.38 8.19
C GLU A 46 -5.01 -4.90 7.61
N TRP A 47 -3.93 -5.11 8.37
CA TRP A 47 -2.58 -4.79 7.93
C TRP A 47 -2.13 -5.78 6.85
N MET A 48 -1.68 -5.25 5.71
CA MET A 48 -1.28 -6.04 4.54
C MET A 48 0.22 -6.26 4.48
N GLY A 49 0.98 -5.22 4.83
CA GLY A 49 2.43 -5.22 4.72
C GLY A 49 3.01 -3.82 4.86
N SER A 50 4.33 -3.72 4.74
CA SER A 50 5.06 -2.46 4.77
C SER A 50 6.36 -2.55 3.98
N ILE A 51 6.84 -1.39 3.54
CA ILE A 51 8.17 -1.25 2.92
C ILE A 51 8.94 -0.13 3.59
N TYR A 52 10.24 -0.35 3.81
CA TYR A 52 11.20 0.67 4.21
C TYR A 52 11.97 1.16 2.98
N PRO A 53 11.66 2.36 2.45
CA PRO A 53 12.26 2.80 1.19
C PRO A 53 13.77 3.03 1.26
N GLY A 54 14.36 3.14 2.46
CA GLY A 54 15.80 3.35 2.64
C GLY A 54 16.68 2.14 2.32
N ASN A 55 16.15 0.91 2.41
CA ASN A 55 16.90 -0.32 2.10
C ASN A 55 16.06 -1.38 1.38
N SER A 56 14.84 -1.05 0.98
CA SER A 56 13.89 -1.94 0.31
C SER A 56 13.44 -3.15 1.16
N ASP A 57 13.66 -3.14 2.48
CA ASP A 57 13.12 -4.16 3.37
C ASP A 57 11.59 -4.12 3.31
N THR A 58 10.99 -5.28 3.08
CA THR A 58 9.55 -5.43 2.85
C THR A 58 9.01 -6.53 3.74
N ARG A 59 7.91 -6.22 4.43
CA ARG A 59 7.22 -7.15 5.34
C ARG A 59 5.80 -7.35 4.87
N TYR A 60 5.30 -8.57 5.01
CA TYR A 60 3.95 -8.94 4.62
C TYR A 60 3.22 -9.57 5.79
N SER A 61 1.92 -9.33 5.87
CA SER A 61 1.02 -10.20 6.63
C SER A 61 0.89 -11.54 5.90
N PRO A 62 0.84 -12.69 6.61
CA PRO A 62 0.76 -14.02 5.98
C PRO A 62 -0.36 -14.15 4.95
N SER A 63 -1.51 -13.50 5.17
CA SER A 63 -2.68 -13.55 4.26
C SER A 63 -2.45 -12.86 2.91
N PHE A 64 -1.45 -11.98 2.80
CA PHE A 64 -1.20 -11.17 1.60
C PHE A 64 0.12 -11.50 0.93
N GLN A 65 0.99 -12.28 1.60
CA GLN A 65 2.26 -12.70 1.04
C GLN A 65 2.02 -13.52 -0.23
N GLY A 66 2.63 -13.11 -1.34
CA GLY A 66 2.47 -13.75 -2.64
C GLY A 66 1.20 -13.35 -3.42
N HIS A 67 0.27 -12.63 -2.80
CA HIS A 67 -0.92 -12.07 -3.47
C HIS A 67 -0.74 -10.61 -3.87
N VAL A 68 -0.01 -9.85 -3.04
CA VAL A 68 0.29 -8.44 -3.31
C VAL A 68 1.80 -8.23 -3.40
N THR A 69 2.18 -7.23 -4.17
CA THR A 69 3.55 -6.73 -4.27
C THR A 69 3.58 -5.31 -3.74
N ILE A 70 4.40 -5.07 -2.72
CA ILE A 70 4.68 -3.73 -2.21
C ILE A 70 6.02 -3.28 -2.78
N SER A 71 6.08 -2.06 -3.30
CA SER A 71 7.32 -1.48 -3.83
C SER A 71 7.39 0.02 -3.54
N ALA A 72 8.58 0.61 -3.72
CA ALA A 72 8.81 2.03 -3.51
C ALA A 72 9.79 2.57 -4.55
N ASP A 73 9.55 3.80 -4.98
CA ASP A 73 10.44 4.59 -5.81
C ASP A 73 10.88 5.82 -5.01
N SER A 74 12.13 5.78 -4.53
CA SER A 74 12.71 6.84 -3.71
C SER A 74 13.01 8.10 -4.52
N SER A 75 13.18 8.01 -5.84
CA SER A 75 13.45 9.18 -6.70
C SER A 75 12.25 10.14 -6.78
N ILE A 76 11.03 9.61 -6.63
CA ILE A 76 9.77 10.36 -6.65
C ILE A 76 8.99 10.26 -5.34
N SER A 77 9.61 9.72 -4.29
CA SER A 77 9.02 9.57 -2.95
C SER A 77 7.64 8.91 -2.94
N THR A 78 7.48 7.85 -3.74
CA THR A 78 6.20 7.18 -3.96
C THR A 78 6.29 5.69 -3.61
N ALA A 79 5.37 5.21 -2.78
CA ALA A 79 5.17 3.79 -2.54
C ALA A 79 4.02 3.24 -3.39
N TYR A 80 4.04 1.94 -3.66
CA TYR A 80 3.03 1.25 -4.45
C TYR A 80 2.57 -0.03 -3.77
N LEU A 81 1.29 -0.32 -3.93
CA LEU A 81 0.68 -1.62 -3.66
C LEU A 81 0.10 -2.14 -4.97
N GLN A 82 0.60 -3.28 -5.42
CA GLN A 82 0.09 -3.97 -6.60
C GLN A 82 -0.59 -5.26 -6.19
N TRP A 83 -1.81 -5.46 -6.67
CA TRP A 83 -2.62 -6.65 -6.44
C TRP A 83 -2.95 -7.29 -7.80
N SER A 84 -2.58 -8.54 -8.00
CA SER A 84 -2.91 -9.30 -9.21
C SER A 84 -4.14 -10.19 -9.02
N SER A 85 -4.92 -10.37 -10.09
CA SER A 85 -6.06 -11.30 -10.11
C SER A 85 -7.09 -11.04 -9.02
N LEU A 86 -7.62 -9.82 -8.97
CA LEU A 86 -8.59 -9.39 -7.96
C LEU A 86 -9.83 -10.29 -7.92
N LYS A 87 -10.36 -10.47 -6.71
CA LYS A 87 -11.65 -11.11 -6.45
C LYS A 87 -12.65 -10.06 -5.97
N ALA A 88 -13.94 -10.35 -6.08
CA ALA A 88 -14.99 -9.47 -5.55
C ALA A 88 -14.83 -9.23 -4.03
N SER A 89 -14.28 -10.21 -3.30
CA SER A 89 -13.96 -10.10 -1.87
C SER A 89 -12.84 -9.11 -1.54
N ASP A 90 -12.08 -8.65 -2.55
CA ASP A 90 -10.97 -7.72 -2.36
C ASP A 90 -11.42 -6.26 -2.46
N ALA A 91 -12.73 -6.00 -2.62
CA ALA A 91 -13.30 -4.66 -2.57
C ALA A 91 -13.19 -4.08 -1.14
N ALA A 92 -12.36 -3.05 -0.99
CA ALA A 92 -12.07 -2.42 0.28
C ALA A 92 -11.59 -0.97 0.06
N VAL A 93 -11.56 -0.20 1.14
CA VAL A 93 -10.76 1.04 1.17
C VAL A 93 -9.33 0.66 1.52
N TYR A 94 -8.37 1.22 0.79
CA TYR A 94 -6.95 0.98 0.96
C TYR A 94 -6.27 2.25 1.44
N TYR A 95 -5.46 2.13 2.49
CA TYR A 95 -4.75 3.24 3.10
C TYR A 95 -3.24 3.00 3.05
N CYS A 96 -2.49 4.03 2.69
CA CYS A 96 -1.07 4.10 3.00
C CYS A 96 -0.84 4.91 4.27
N VAL A 97 0.02 4.41 5.14
CA VAL A 97 0.30 5.03 6.45
C VAL A 97 1.80 5.12 6.66
N ARG A 98 2.29 6.28 7.09
CA ARG A 98 3.68 6.45 7.52
C ARG A 98 3.81 6.03 8.98
N GLY A 99 4.75 5.15 9.28
CA GLY A 99 4.99 4.66 10.64
C GLY A 99 6.45 4.34 10.95
N THR A 100 6.70 4.06 12.22
CA THR A 100 7.87 3.33 12.71
C THR A 100 7.42 1.91 13.08
N ILE A 101 8.34 0.94 13.05
CA ILE A 101 8.07 -0.39 13.61
C ILE A 101 7.89 -0.29 15.13
#